data_AF-E4YTY5-F1
#
_entry.id   AF-E4YTY5-F1
#
_cell.length_a   1.000
_cell.length_b   1.000
_cell.length_c   1.000
_cell.angle_alpha   90.00
_cell.angle_beta   90.00
_cell.angle_gamma   90.00
#
_symmetry.space_group_name_H-M   'P 1'
#
loop_
_entity.id
_entity.type
_entity.pdbx_description
1 polymer ?
#
loop_
_entity_poly.entity_id
_entity_poly.type
_entity_poly.pdbx_seq_one_letter_code
_entity_poly.pdbx_strand_id
1 'polypeptide(L)'
;MNWSDFCLKKCPPEIGCHNSCYENYTQMLFLCPCIEQQTTTTTQISTTTTQITPIEPSDVFILVIPFSVEASYLQSGDGSSQISATINAPENNYADNAAHALVNGKLHIFGGYSDRTKIARLDDCTLNELTVRLNERRYFGQAALSIENGKKALICFGYSGDNRKTCEIFDSLTTVSTFAADWTHRNGGLGLYKNQPTSVGCLDEEHQKAETLSASGWTALPDHPKRISLHSLVALENQSMLLIGGVDYGNGNSVQSGIWQLKDENWNEIGELLQADHSGSAIYIGRSIYYFGPVSKAIQRLVFTETEDLQTVEEIGNQPGDYYYPSDNDELTEEDSEVRVCDWKGCGADSSGLKDLVTHVNSKHVQPSANGGFICLWKNCPRKQREFNARYKMQIHMRIHTQVNLSEKTKFSAKEIKHWHNGFMKDCPTGKLSKGEFSKIYTQFFPKGDPTAFSQFVFNVFDDNGDGSIEFEEFLQALSVTSRGKLDEKLEWAFRLYDLDNDGTITRKEMTAIVEAIFSMVGENEKKESCTPQERVNKIFARIVNLSKFLSLN
;
A
#
# COMPACT_ATOMS: atom_id res chain seq x y z
N MET A 1 -21.46 -37.33 25.84
CA MET A 1 -22.73 -37.37 25.07
C MET A 1 -22.83 -36.06 24.31
N ASN A 2 -22.90 -36.14 22.98
CA ASN A 2 -22.71 -35.01 22.08
C ASN A 2 -24.03 -34.22 21.93
N TRP A 3 -24.02 -32.94 22.32
CA TRP A 3 -25.21 -32.05 22.36
C TRP A 3 -25.52 -31.37 21.02
N SER A 4 -24.90 -31.83 19.92
CA SER A 4 -25.16 -31.32 18.57
C SER A 4 -26.35 -31.97 17.88
N ASP A 5 -26.98 -32.99 18.48
CA ASP A 5 -27.89 -33.91 17.77
C ASP A 5 -29.39 -33.76 18.13
N PHE A 6 -29.77 -32.74 18.92
CA PHE A 6 -31.17 -32.49 19.27
C PHE A 6 -31.84 -31.41 18.40
N CYS A 7 -31.08 -30.48 17.82
CA CYS A 7 -31.64 -29.37 17.04
C CYS A 7 -32.00 -29.71 15.58
N LEU A 8 -31.56 -30.87 15.06
CA LEU A 8 -31.69 -31.19 13.62
C LEU A 8 -32.83 -32.17 13.27
N LYS A 9 -33.66 -32.61 14.22
CA LYS A 9 -34.68 -33.65 13.94
C LYS A 9 -36.14 -33.20 13.91
N LYS A 10 -36.48 -31.93 14.14
CA LYS A 10 -37.86 -31.42 14.02
C LYS A 10 -37.97 -29.95 13.58
N CYS A 11 -37.57 -29.60 12.35
CA CYS A 11 -38.18 -28.43 11.70
C CYS A 11 -38.75 -28.82 10.32
N PRO A 12 -40.05 -28.56 10.04
CA PRO A 12 -40.64 -28.80 8.72
C PRO A 12 -40.11 -27.77 7.69
N PRO A 13 -40.21 -28.07 6.38
CA PRO A 13 -39.58 -27.29 5.34
C PRO A 13 -40.50 -26.13 4.91
N GLU A 14 -40.63 -25.11 5.76
CA GLU A 14 -41.09 -23.80 5.31
C GLU A 14 -40.13 -22.71 5.79
N ILE A 15 -39.80 -21.81 4.86
CA ILE A 15 -38.80 -20.75 4.98
C ILE A 15 -39.24 -19.78 6.08
N GLY A 16 -38.53 -19.78 7.21
CA GLY A 16 -38.80 -18.88 8.34
C GLY A 16 -38.39 -19.40 9.72
N CYS A 17 -38.15 -20.71 9.89
CA CYS A 17 -37.83 -21.33 11.19
C CYS A 17 -36.53 -20.81 11.85
N HIS A 18 -35.51 -20.44 11.06
CA HIS A 18 -34.19 -20.06 11.60
C HIS A 18 -34.19 -18.66 12.26
N ASN A 19 -34.82 -17.67 11.62
CA ASN A 19 -34.84 -16.29 12.13
C ASN A 19 -35.77 -16.15 13.35
N SER A 20 -36.88 -16.89 13.39
CA SER A 20 -37.77 -16.91 14.55
C SER A 20 -37.17 -17.67 15.75
N CYS A 21 -36.30 -18.65 15.51
CA CYS A 21 -35.54 -19.33 16.57
C CYS A 21 -34.44 -18.44 17.16
N TYR A 22 -33.83 -17.58 16.34
CA TYR A 22 -32.80 -16.63 16.76
C TYR A 22 -33.39 -15.46 17.56
N GLU A 23 -34.53 -14.91 17.13
CA GLU A 23 -35.25 -13.84 17.84
C GLU A 23 -35.81 -14.30 19.21
N ASN A 24 -36.34 -15.54 19.30
CA ASN A 24 -36.81 -16.09 20.58
C ASN A 24 -35.68 -16.37 21.59
N TYR A 25 -34.45 -16.63 21.14
CA TYR A 25 -33.31 -16.88 22.03
C TYR A 25 -32.78 -15.59 22.67
N THR A 26 -32.97 -14.44 22.01
CA THR A 26 -32.54 -13.13 22.54
C THR A 26 -33.52 -12.60 23.59
N GLN A 27 -34.82 -12.91 23.45
CA GLN A 27 -35.83 -12.53 24.45
C GLN A 27 -35.83 -13.42 25.71
N MET A 28 -35.33 -14.66 25.65
CA MET A 28 -35.29 -15.57 26.82
C MET A 28 -34.04 -15.47 27.70
N LEU A 29 -33.01 -14.71 27.30
CA LEU A 29 -31.84 -14.42 28.16
C LEU A 29 -32.17 -13.47 29.32
N PHE A 30 -33.20 -12.63 29.18
CA PHE A 30 -33.64 -11.67 30.21
C PHE A 30 -34.52 -12.27 31.32
N LEU A 31 -34.95 -13.54 31.18
CA LEU A 31 -35.87 -14.20 32.13
C LEU A 31 -35.24 -15.40 32.83
N CYS A 32 -33.91 -15.57 32.77
CA CYS A 32 -33.22 -16.68 33.46
C CYS A 32 -33.21 -16.46 34.99
N PRO A 33 -33.88 -17.31 35.80
CA PRO A 33 -33.94 -17.16 37.27
C PRO A 33 -32.62 -17.46 37.99
N CYS A 34 -31.55 -17.80 37.26
CA CYS A 34 -30.25 -18.16 37.82
C CYS A 34 -29.31 -16.96 38.04
N ILE A 35 -29.74 -15.73 37.70
CA ILE A 35 -28.96 -14.50 37.97
C ILE A 35 -29.10 -14.02 39.42
N GLU A 36 -30.11 -14.50 40.16
CA GLU A 36 -30.34 -14.16 41.56
C GLU A 36 -30.24 -15.41 42.45
N GLN A 37 -29.05 -15.96 42.61
CA GLN A 37 -28.62 -16.70 43.80
C GLN A 37 -27.22 -17.29 43.58
N GLN A 38 -26.18 -16.59 44.03
CA GLN A 38 -25.13 -17.26 44.79
C GLN A 38 -24.37 -16.31 45.70
N THR A 39 -24.35 -16.75 46.94
CA THR A 39 -23.98 -16.08 48.17
C THR A 39 -22.48 -15.97 48.33
N THR A 40 -22.05 -14.91 49.01
CA THR A 40 -20.72 -14.66 49.57
C THR A 40 -20.00 -15.92 50.07
N THR A 41 -18.86 -16.26 49.45
CA THR A 41 -17.78 -16.97 50.15
C THR A 41 -16.45 -16.43 49.65
N THR A 42 -15.77 -15.74 50.56
CA THR A 42 -14.46 -15.13 50.42
C THR A 42 -13.44 -16.17 49.97
N THR A 43 -13.07 -16.15 48.69
CA THR A 43 -11.82 -16.74 48.21
C THR A 43 -11.07 -15.60 47.54
N GLN A 44 -9.88 -15.28 48.03
CA GLN A 44 -8.97 -14.33 47.40
C GLN A 44 -8.64 -14.85 46.00
N ILE A 45 -9.42 -14.40 45.02
CA ILE A 45 -9.00 -14.40 43.63
C ILE A 45 -8.17 -13.13 43.51
N SER A 46 -6.85 -13.29 43.42
CA SER A 46 -6.00 -12.24 42.89
C SER A 46 -6.61 -11.79 41.59
N THR A 47 -7.22 -10.61 41.59
CA THR A 47 -7.52 -9.86 40.38
C THR A 47 -6.18 -9.63 39.70
N THR A 48 -5.81 -10.51 38.76
CA THR A 48 -4.90 -10.10 37.71
C THR A 48 -5.73 -9.16 36.85
N THR A 49 -5.81 -7.90 37.28
CA THR A 49 -6.00 -6.79 36.37
C THR A 49 -4.93 -7.02 35.32
N THR A 50 -5.31 -7.44 34.12
CA THR A 50 -4.38 -7.39 32.99
C THR A 50 -4.17 -5.90 32.78
N GLN A 51 -3.18 -5.33 33.47
CA GLN A 51 -2.56 -4.09 33.05
C GLN A 51 -2.21 -4.34 31.59
N ILE A 52 -2.93 -3.69 30.68
CA ILE A 52 -2.47 -3.58 29.30
C ILE A 52 -1.16 -2.83 29.47
N THR A 53 -0.04 -3.57 29.40
CA THR A 53 1.27 -2.95 29.33
C THR A 53 1.20 -1.97 28.16
N PRO A 54 1.55 -0.69 28.37
CA PRO A 54 1.61 0.27 27.27
C PRO A 54 2.36 -0.37 26.11
N ILE A 55 1.81 -0.28 24.90
CA ILE A 55 2.50 -0.78 23.72
C ILE A 55 3.73 0.12 23.57
N GLU A 56 4.93 -0.45 23.70
CA GLU A 56 6.15 0.30 23.52
C GLU A 56 6.16 0.85 22.09
N PRO A 57 6.46 2.15 21.89
CA PRO A 57 6.39 2.74 20.56
C PRO A 57 7.30 2.05 19.51
N SER A 58 8.37 1.38 19.95
CA SER A 58 9.25 0.56 19.10
C SER A 58 8.58 -0.70 18.56
N ASP A 59 7.51 -1.19 19.19
CA ASP A 59 6.76 -2.38 18.77
C ASP A 59 5.62 -2.04 17.79
N VAL A 60 5.34 -0.74 17.58
CA VAL A 60 4.31 -0.26 16.65
C VAL A 60 4.92 -0.07 15.27
N PHE A 61 4.30 -0.68 14.25
CA PHE A 61 4.63 -0.44 12.84
C PHE A 61 3.37 -0.02 12.07
N ILE A 62 3.43 1.15 11.46
CA ILE A 62 2.31 1.77 10.75
C ILE A 62 2.58 1.67 9.26
N LEU A 63 1.67 1.00 8.54
CA LEU A 63 1.70 0.98 7.08
C LEU A 63 1.18 2.30 6.53
N VAL A 64 2.05 3.03 5.84
CA VAL A 64 1.74 4.26 5.12
C VAL A 64 1.63 3.92 3.64
N ILE A 65 0.45 4.17 3.06
CA ILE A 65 0.17 4.01 1.63
C ILE A 65 -0.13 5.40 1.07
N PRO A 66 0.85 6.06 0.44
CA PRO A 66 0.63 7.36 -0.18
C PRO A 66 -0.10 7.23 -1.53
N PHE A 67 -0.29 8.36 -2.22
CA PHE A 67 -0.96 8.41 -3.54
C PHE A 67 -0.36 7.38 -4.52
N SER A 68 0.97 7.24 -4.50
CA SER A 68 1.74 6.28 -5.27
C SER A 68 2.01 5.05 -4.41
N VAL A 69 1.37 3.92 -4.70
CA VAL A 69 1.49 2.71 -3.88
C VAL A 69 2.91 2.13 -3.86
N GLU A 70 3.74 2.43 -4.86
CA GLU A 70 5.15 2.03 -4.88
C GLU A 70 6.00 2.74 -3.81
N ALA A 71 5.55 3.92 -3.35
CA ALA A 71 6.19 4.70 -2.31
C ALA A 71 5.69 4.35 -0.90
N SER A 72 4.99 3.22 -0.75
CA SER A 72 4.52 2.74 0.55
C SER A 72 5.68 2.36 1.47
N TYR A 73 5.47 2.51 2.77
CA TYR A 73 6.48 2.18 3.77
C TYR A 73 5.85 1.82 5.12
N LEU A 74 6.60 1.12 5.97
CA LEU A 74 6.31 0.90 7.37
C LEU A 74 7.08 1.92 8.20
N GLN A 75 6.38 2.68 9.04
CA GLN A 75 6.93 3.62 10.01
C GLN A 75 6.90 3.00 11.41
N SER A 76 8.05 2.92 12.09
CA SER A 76 8.05 2.55 13.51
C SER A 76 7.49 3.69 14.36
N GLY A 77 6.76 3.35 15.41
CA GLY A 77 6.08 4.32 16.29
C GLY A 77 7.02 5.13 17.19
N ASP A 78 8.29 4.75 17.29
CA ASP A 78 9.35 5.53 17.93
C ASP A 78 10.15 6.40 16.94
N GLY A 79 9.90 6.27 15.64
CA GLY A 79 10.64 7.00 14.61
C GLY A 79 11.98 6.38 14.20
N SER A 80 12.45 5.34 14.90
CA SER A 80 13.78 4.78 14.69
C SER A 80 13.97 4.07 13.35
N SER A 81 12.88 3.61 12.73
CA SER A 81 12.90 2.80 11.52
C SER A 81 11.81 3.21 10.53
N GLN A 82 12.20 3.32 9.26
CA GLN A 82 11.30 3.49 8.13
C GLN A 82 11.70 2.48 7.05
N ILE A 83 10.82 1.53 6.75
CA ILE A 83 11.12 0.38 5.89
C ILE A 83 10.24 0.45 4.66
N SER A 84 10.80 0.41 3.45
CA SER A 84 9.98 0.38 2.24
C SER A 84 9.04 -0.83 2.24
N ALA A 85 7.81 -0.60 1.83
CA ALA A 85 6.78 -1.63 1.70
C ALA A 85 6.32 -1.67 0.25
N THR A 86 6.26 -2.87 -0.33
CA THR A 86 5.76 -3.04 -1.69
C THR A 86 4.28 -3.43 -1.63
N ILE A 87 3.40 -2.54 -2.10
CA ILE A 87 1.98 -2.81 -2.27
C ILE A 87 1.71 -3.01 -3.76
N ASN A 88 1.24 -4.19 -4.13
CA ASN A 88 0.79 -4.50 -5.48
C ASN A 88 -0.61 -3.93 -5.68
N ALA A 89 -0.81 -3.21 -6.78
CA ALA A 89 -2.11 -2.73 -7.20
C ALA A 89 -2.20 -2.75 -8.74
N PRO A 90 -3.40 -2.66 -9.33
CA PRO A 90 -3.57 -2.58 -10.78
C PRO A 90 -2.78 -1.43 -11.44
N GLU A 91 -2.61 -0.32 -10.73
CA GLU A 91 -1.87 0.86 -11.17
C GLU A 91 -1.24 1.59 -9.97
N ASN A 92 -0.29 2.49 -10.24
CA ASN A 92 0.50 3.10 -9.17
C ASN A 92 -0.31 4.12 -8.33
N ASN A 93 -1.25 4.84 -8.96
CA ASN A 93 -2.14 5.80 -8.30
C ASN A 93 -3.43 5.13 -7.78
N TYR A 94 -3.44 3.83 -7.51
CA TYR A 94 -4.68 3.11 -7.17
C TYR A 94 -5.30 3.57 -5.83
N ALA A 95 -4.47 4.04 -4.89
CA ALA A 95 -4.90 4.61 -3.62
C ALA A 95 -5.16 6.12 -3.68
N ASP A 96 -4.88 6.78 -4.82
CA ASP A 96 -5.00 8.22 -4.97
C ASP A 96 -6.45 8.68 -4.72
N ASN A 97 -6.58 9.57 -3.74
CA ASN A 97 -7.83 10.11 -3.23
C ASN A 97 -8.86 9.04 -2.81
N ALA A 98 -8.46 7.79 -2.57
CA ALA A 98 -9.36 6.77 -2.06
C ALA A 98 -9.57 6.95 -0.55
N ALA A 99 -10.81 6.79 -0.08
CA ALA A 99 -11.05 6.70 1.37
C ALA A 99 -10.76 5.29 1.87
N HIS A 100 -10.46 5.13 3.15
CA HIS A 100 -10.08 3.85 3.70
C HIS A 100 -10.77 3.54 5.03
N ALA A 101 -11.00 2.26 5.29
CA ALA A 101 -11.51 1.78 6.58
C ALA A 101 -11.12 0.30 6.79
N LEU A 102 -11.23 -0.16 8.03
CA LEU A 102 -11.08 -1.58 8.37
C LEU A 102 -12.46 -2.24 8.37
N VAL A 103 -12.57 -3.36 7.64
CA VAL A 103 -13.76 -4.22 7.63
C VAL A 103 -13.31 -5.64 7.91
N ASN A 104 -13.82 -6.23 8.99
CA ASN A 104 -13.42 -7.53 9.53
C ASN A 104 -11.89 -7.66 9.71
N GLY A 105 -11.26 -6.59 10.22
CA GLY A 105 -9.81 -6.55 10.46
C GLY A 105 -8.96 -6.41 9.19
N LYS A 106 -9.56 -6.20 8.02
CA LYS A 106 -8.87 -6.03 6.74
C LYS A 106 -9.02 -4.60 6.24
N LEU A 107 -7.92 -4.01 5.77
CA LEU A 107 -7.93 -2.69 5.14
C LEU A 107 -8.66 -2.74 3.81
N HIS A 108 -9.63 -1.84 3.65
CA HIS A 108 -10.32 -1.61 2.40
C HIS A 108 -10.14 -0.15 1.97
N ILE A 109 -10.07 0.07 0.66
CA ILE A 109 -10.11 1.38 0.03
C ILE A 109 -11.35 1.51 -0.86
N PHE A 110 -11.91 2.72 -0.92
CA PHE A 110 -13.20 3.03 -1.51
C PHE A 110 -13.10 4.24 -2.43
N GLY A 111 -13.55 4.08 -3.69
CA GLY A 111 -13.54 5.15 -4.69
C GLY A 111 -12.12 5.63 -5.04
N GLY A 112 -11.97 6.91 -5.37
CA GLY A 112 -10.71 7.57 -5.72
C GLY A 112 -10.56 7.86 -7.21
N TYR A 113 -9.36 8.30 -7.62
CA TYR A 113 -9.09 8.80 -8.98
C TYR A 113 -9.20 7.71 -10.05
N SER A 114 -8.61 6.56 -9.79
CA SER A 114 -8.53 5.39 -10.68
C SER A 114 -9.90 4.81 -11.05
N ASP A 115 -10.78 4.66 -10.05
CA ASP A 115 -12.16 4.25 -10.25
C ASP A 115 -13.01 4.80 -9.11
N ARG A 116 -14.03 5.59 -9.48
CA ARG A 116 -14.86 6.34 -8.55
C ARG A 116 -15.84 5.47 -7.77
N THR A 117 -15.93 4.18 -8.07
CA THR A 117 -16.88 3.25 -7.42
C THR A 117 -16.22 1.98 -6.92
N LYS A 118 -14.91 1.83 -7.09
CA LYS A 118 -14.21 0.61 -6.69
C LYS A 118 -14.26 0.40 -5.19
N ILE A 119 -14.23 -0.87 -4.81
CA ILE A 119 -13.92 -1.33 -3.48
C ILE A 119 -12.77 -2.31 -3.62
N ALA A 120 -11.63 -2.03 -3.00
CA ALA A 120 -10.50 -2.94 -3.00
C ALA A 120 -10.08 -3.27 -1.58
N ARG A 121 -9.70 -4.52 -1.35
CA ARG A 121 -9.22 -5.03 -0.06
C ARG A 121 -7.73 -5.30 -0.15
N LEU A 122 -6.98 -4.88 0.85
CA LEU A 122 -5.59 -5.28 1.00
C LEU A 122 -5.54 -6.70 1.59
N ASP A 123 -5.11 -7.66 0.77
CA ASP A 123 -4.73 -8.99 1.22
C ASP A 123 -3.23 -9.18 1.04
N ASP A 124 -2.58 -9.52 2.15
CA ASP A 124 -1.13 -9.62 2.25
C ASP A 124 -0.50 -8.29 1.79
N CYS A 125 0.08 -8.25 0.60
CA CYS A 125 0.68 -7.06 0.00
C CYS A 125 0.00 -6.67 -1.32
N THR A 126 -1.27 -7.04 -1.55
CA THR A 126 -1.98 -6.78 -2.81
C THR A 126 -3.35 -6.17 -2.57
N LEU A 127 -3.63 -5.04 -3.23
CA LEU A 127 -4.97 -4.44 -3.30
C LEU A 127 -5.81 -5.19 -4.33
N ASN A 128 -6.66 -6.09 -3.85
CA ASN A 128 -7.57 -6.88 -4.66
C ASN A 128 -8.90 -6.16 -4.81
N GLU A 129 -9.28 -5.84 -6.05
CA GLU A 129 -10.60 -5.30 -6.34
C GLU A 129 -11.69 -6.34 -6.09
N LEU A 130 -12.75 -5.94 -5.40
CA LEU A 130 -13.92 -6.76 -5.16
C LEU A 130 -14.95 -6.56 -6.26
N THR A 131 -15.81 -7.57 -6.46
CA THR A 131 -16.91 -7.49 -7.44
C THR A 131 -18.01 -6.50 -7.02
N VAL A 132 -18.18 -6.30 -5.72
CA VAL A 132 -19.08 -5.30 -5.14
C VAL A 132 -18.53 -3.89 -5.35
N ARG A 133 -19.41 -2.96 -5.71
CA ARG A 133 -19.08 -1.56 -6.01
C ARG A 133 -19.85 -0.62 -5.07
N LEU A 134 -19.40 0.62 -4.98
CA LEU A 134 -20.20 1.72 -4.39
C LEU A 134 -21.37 2.06 -5.32
N ASN A 135 -22.51 2.45 -4.75
CA ASN A 135 -23.68 2.86 -5.54
C ASN A 135 -23.46 4.27 -6.13
N GLU A 136 -22.73 5.14 -5.42
CA GLU A 136 -22.39 6.47 -5.89
C GLU A 136 -20.90 6.63 -6.24
N ARG A 137 -20.63 7.57 -7.16
CA ARG A 137 -19.26 7.92 -7.58
C ARG A 137 -18.59 8.78 -6.51
N ARG A 138 -17.59 8.23 -5.82
CA ARG A 138 -16.72 8.89 -4.84
C ARG A 138 -15.33 9.07 -5.46
N TYR A 139 -15.04 10.28 -5.92
CA TYR A 139 -13.79 10.62 -6.60
C TYR A 139 -12.79 11.33 -5.69
N PHE A 140 -13.26 12.35 -4.97
CA PHE A 140 -12.47 13.21 -4.09
C PHE A 140 -13.35 13.76 -2.96
N GLY A 141 -12.74 13.99 -1.80
CA GLY A 141 -13.37 14.65 -0.66
C GLY A 141 -14.34 13.79 0.15
N GLN A 142 -14.40 12.50 -0.15
CA GLN A 142 -15.11 11.50 0.64
C GLN A 142 -14.30 11.08 1.88
N ALA A 143 -14.99 10.46 2.82
CA ALA A 143 -14.38 9.84 3.99
C ALA A 143 -14.97 8.45 4.21
N ALA A 144 -14.19 7.57 4.85
CA ALA A 144 -14.65 6.26 5.26
C ALA A 144 -14.29 6.00 6.72
N LEU A 145 -15.15 5.27 7.42
CA LEU A 145 -15.01 4.99 8.85
C LEU A 145 -15.44 3.56 9.16
N SER A 146 -14.63 2.86 9.94
CA SER A 146 -14.98 1.55 10.48
C SER A 146 -16.08 1.71 11.54
N ILE A 147 -17.20 1.01 11.36
CA ILE A 147 -18.35 1.05 12.28
C ILE A 147 -18.70 -0.35 12.77
N GLU A 148 -19.58 -0.45 13.78
CA GLU A 148 -20.01 -1.72 14.37
C GLU A 148 -18.84 -2.62 14.78
N ASN A 149 -17.87 -2.04 15.51
CA ASN A 149 -16.63 -2.71 15.91
C ASN A 149 -15.83 -3.28 14.73
N GLY A 150 -15.80 -2.53 13.62
CA GLY A 150 -15.07 -2.89 12.41
C GLY A 150 -15.72 -3.99 11.58
N LYS A 151 -16.98 -4.34 11.82
CA LYS A 151 -17.72 -5.29 10.96
C LYS A 151 -18.17 -4.69 9.64
N LYS A 152 -18.33 -3.36 9.59
CA LYS A 152 -18.79 -2.62 8.42
C LYS A 152 -17.99 -1.33 8.26
N ALA A 153 -18.05 -0.74 7.07
CA ALA A 153 -17.56 0.61 6.82
C ALA A 153 -18.72 1.53 6.45
N LEU A 154 -18.70 2.75 6.98
CA LEU A 154 -19.51 3.88 6.52
C LEU A 154 -18.66 4.69 5.52
N ILE A 155 -19.19 4.98 4.35
CA ILE A 155 -18.55 5.79 3.31
C ILE A 155 -19.46 6.97 3.02
N CYS A 156 -18.98 8.19 3.21
CA CYS A 156 -19.77 9.41 3.09
C CYS A 156 -19.08 10.48 2.25
N PHE A 157 -19.91 11.42 1.79
CA PHE A 157 -19.55 12.65 1.07
C PHE A 157 -18.88 12.43 -0.29
N GLY A 158 -18.83 13.49 -1.08
CA GLY A 158 -18.39 13.47 -2.47
C GLY A 158 -18.11 14.87 -2.95
N TYR A 159 -17.82 15.00 -4.24
CA TYR A 159 -17.30 16.25 -4.81
C TYR A 159 -18.39 17.29 -5.13
N SER A 160 -19.58 16.88 -5.60
CA SER A 160 -20.57 17.81 -6.18
C SER A 160 -22.02 17.35 -6.10
N GLY A 161 -22.93 18.33 -5.98
CA GLY A 161 -24.36 18.09 -5.90
C GLY A 161 -24.75 17.36 -4.62
N ASP A 162 -25.75 16.48 -4.71
CA ASP A 162 -26.29 15.77 -3.54
C ASP A 162 -25.29 14.80 -2.91
N ASN A 163 -24.30 14.31 -3.67
CA ASN A 163 -23.30 13.37 -3.15
C ASN A 163 -22.42 13.95 -2.02
N ARG A 164 -22.43 15.27 -1.83
CA ARG A 164 -21.76 15.96 -0.72
C ARG A 164 -22.38 15.64 0.64
N LYS A 165 -23.56 15.02 0.67
CA LYS A 165 -24.30 14.65 1.89
C LYS A 165 -24.57 13.15 2.01
N THR A 166 -24.54 12.41 0.91
CA THR A 166 -24.97 11.00 0.88
C THR A 166 -23.93 10.10 1.55
N CYS A 167 -24.43 9.00 2.10
CA CYS A 167 -23.64 7.98 2.77
C CYS A 167 -24.09 6.58 2.36
N GLU A 168 -23.17 5.64 2.43
CA GLU A 168 -23.39 4.23 2.14
C GLU A 168 -22.67 3.35 3.16
N ILE A 169 -23.22 2.17 3.43
CA ILE A 169 -22.65 1.18 4.34
C ILE A 169 -22.21 -0.03 3.53
N PHE A 170 -20.96 -0.44 3.73
CA PHE A 170 -20.38 -1.64 3.16
C PHE A 170 -20.15 -2.70 4.25
N ASP A 171 -20.68 -3.91 4.05
CA ASP A 171 -20.67 -5.00 5.05
C ASP A 171 -19.82 -6.21 4.65
N SER A 172 -18.86 -6.02 3.74
CA SER A 172 -18.04 -7.05 3.06
C SER A 172 -18.70 -7.79 1.90
N LEU A 173 -20.03 -7.73 1.77
CA LEU A 173 -20.76 -8.41 0.70
C LEU A 173 -21.55 -7.45 -0.18
N THR A 174 -22.15 -6.43 0.43
CA THR A 174 -23.06 -5.49 -0.22
C THR A 174 -22.76 -4.06 0.18
N THR A 175 -23.20 -3.13 -0.67
CA THR A 175 -23.18 -1.70 -0.39
C THR A 175 -24.62 -1.20 -0.39
N VAL A 176 -25.05 -0.58 0.71
CA VAL A 176 -26.42 -0.04 0.86
C VAL A 176 -26.39 1.43 1.25
N SER A 177 -27.22 2.25 0.61
CA SER A 177 -27.38 3.66 1.01
C SER A 177 -27.95 3.79 2.42
N THR A 178 -27.54 4.84 3.12
CA THR A 178 -28.06 5.20 4.45
C THR A 178 -28.46 6.68 4.47
N PHE A 179 -28.81 7.21 5.64
CA PHE A 179 -29.20 8.60 5.83
C PHE A 179 -28.17 9.58 5.27
N ALA A 180 -28.66 10.57 4.52
CA ALA A 180 -27.85 11.71 4.11
C ALA A 180 -27.73 12.72 5.26
N ALA A 181 -26.59 13.38 5.35
CA ALA A 181 -26.37 14.47 6.29
C ALA A 181 -27.27 15.68 5.97
N ASP A 182 -27.60 16.49 6.97
CA ASP A 182 -28.39 17.70 6.74
C ASP A 182 -27.55 18.76 6.02
N TRP A 183 -26.25 18.81 6.35
CA TRP A 183 -25.24 19.68 5.78
C TRP A 183 -24.24 18.91 4.93
N THR A 184 -23.55 19.65 4.07
CA THR A 184 -22.48 19.09 3.24
C THR A 184 -21.21 18.93 4.05
N HIS A 185 -20.40 17.91 3.74
CA HIS A 185 -19.17 17.63 4.47
C HIS A 185 -18.01 17.19 3.56
N ARG A 186 -17.91 17.75 2.36
CA ARG A 186 -16.77 17.48 1.47
C ARG A 186 -15.47 17.87 2.17
N ASN A 187 -14.53 16.94 2.31
CA ASN A 187 -13.28 17.08 3.06
C ASN A 187 -13.48 17.43 4.55
N GLY A 188 -14.63 17.10 5.13
CA GLY A 188 -14.91 17.24 6.58
C GLY A 188 -14.49 16.02 7.42
N GLY A 189 -14.07 14.93 6.77
CA GLY A 189 -13.64 13.71 7.44
C GLY A 189 -14.78 12.92 8.10
N LEU A 190 -14.44 11.78 8.70
CA LEU A 190 -15.33 11.01 9.57
C LEU A 190 -14.55 10.53 10.79
N GLY A 191 -15.12 10.70 11.98
CA GLY A 191 -14.60 10.18 13.25
C GLY A 191 -15.71 9.58 14.10
N LEU A 192 -15.39 9.18 15.32
CA LEU A 192 -16.39 8.76 16.31
C LEU A 192 -16.42 9.75 17.48
N TYR A 193 -17.61 10.24 17.82
CA TYR A 193 -17.89 10.99 19.05
C TYR A 193 -19.02 10.28 19.80
N LYS A 194 -18.86 10.00 21.09
CA LYS A 194 -19.83 9.18 21.85
C LYS A 194 -20.18 7.86 21.13
N ASN A 195 -19.17 7.23 20.50
CA ASN A 195 -19.29 6.02 19.67
C ASN A 195 -20.23 6.13 18.45
N GLN A 196 -20.55 7.34 18.01
CA GLN A 196 -21.37 7.59 16.82
C GLN A 196 -20.53 8.25 15.73
N PRO A 197 -20.73 7.88 14.44
CA PRO A 197 -20.06 8.52 13.32
C PRO A 197 -20.34 10.02 13.31
N THR A 198 -19.30 10.83 13.17
CA THR A 198 -19.38 12.28 13.28
C THR A 198 -18.53 12.94 12.20
N SER A 199 -19.02 14.04 11.65
CA SER A 199 -18.36 14.84 10.62
C SER A 199 -18.37 16.31 11.00
N VAL A 200 -17.34 17.06 10.56
CA VAL A 200 -17.19 18.48 10.88
C VAL A 200 -16.75 19.25 9.64
N GLY A 201 -17.41 20.37 9.35
CA GLY A 201 -16.99 21.31 8.31
C GLY A 201 -17.11 20.82 6.88
N CYS A 202 -16.82 21.71 5.93
CA CYS A 202 -16.90 21.47 4.48
C CYS A 202 -15.96 22.42 3.74
N LEU A 203 -15.33 21.94 2.68
CA LEU A 203 -14.47 22.74 1.80
C LEU A 203 -15.26 23.73 0.94
N ASP A 204 -16.39 23.29 0.39
CA ASP A 204 -17.11 24.03 -0.67
C ASP A 204 -18.20 24.98 -0.15
N GLU A 205 -18.56 24.88 1.13
CA GLU A 205 -19.67 25.63 1.70
C GLU A 205 -19.21 26.46 2.89
N GLU A 206 -19.78 27.66 3.02
CA GLU A 206 -19.38 28.63 4.04
C GLU A 206 -20.03 28.35 5.41
N HIS A 207 -19.70 27.23 6.05
CA HIS A 207 -20.29 26.87 7.36
C HIS A 207 -19.35 26.16 8.34
N GLN A 208 -19.74 26.15 9.61
CA GLN A 208 -18.99 25.57 10.75
C GLN A 208 -19.63 24.28 11.29
N LYS A 209 -20.56 23.71 10.54
CA LYS A 209 -21.46 22.65 11.00
C LYS A 209 -20.71 21.38 11.40
N ALA A 210 -21.18 20.78 12.49
CA ALA A 210 -20.80 19.44 12.91
C ALA A 210 -22.09 18.61 13.05
N GLU A 211 -22.03 17.34 12.64
CA GLU A 211 -23.19 16.44 12.71
C GLU A 211 -22.75 15.05 13.15
N THR A 212 -23.65 14.32 13.80
CA THR A 212 -23.46 12.93 14.19
C THR A 212 -24.60 12.04 13.70
N LEU A 213 -24.26 10.83 13.27
CA LEU A 213 -25.17 9.85 12.71
C LEU A 213 -25.61 8.84 13.77
N SER A 214 -26.93 8.73 13.92
CA SER A 214 -27.59 7.75 14.79
C SER A 214 -28.48 6.79 13.97
N ALA A 215 -29.14 5.85 14.64
CA ALA A 215 -30.14 4.98 14.01
C ALA A 215 -31.35 5.75 13.43
N SER A 216 -31.60 6.99 13.90
CA SER A 216 -32.66 7.87 13.40
C SER A 216 -32.23 8.85 12.32
N GLY A 217 -30.95 8.83 11.93
CA GLY A 217 -30.37 9.76 10.97
C GLY A 217 -29.36 10.73 11.59
N TRP A 218 -28.97 11.71 10.79
CA TRP A 218 -28.02 12.74 11.19
C TRP A 218 -28.68 13.77 12.10
N THR A 219 -27.90 14.24 13.08
CA THR A 219 -28.32 15.25 14.05
C THR A 219 -27.20 16.24 14.27
N ALA A 220 -27.56 17.51 14.48
CA ALA A 220 -26.60 18.58 14.68
C ALA A 220 -25.83 18.41 16.01
N LEU A 221 -24.54 18.66 15.95
CA LEU A 221 -23.66 18.90 17.08
C LEU A 221 -23.33 20.41 17.18
N PRO A 222 -22.73 20.87 18.29
CA PRO A 222 -22.20 22.23 18.38
C PRO A 222 -21.26 22.54 17.23
N ASP A 223 -21.47 23.70 16.59
CA ASP A 223 -20.63 24.18 15.50
C ASP A 223 -19.17 24.33 15.97
N HIS A 224 -18.22 24.02 15.08
CA HIS A 224 -16.81 24.22 15.35
C HIS A 224 -16.47 25.73 15.32
N PRO A 225 -15.62 26.25 16.23
CA PRO A 225 -15.34 27.70 16.28
C PRO A 225 -14.74 28.30 15.00
N LYS A 226 -14.07 27.48 14.18
CA LYS A 226 -13.48 27.86 12.88
C LYS A 226 -14.22 27.21 11.71
N ARG A 227 -14.25 27.88 10.56
CA ARG A 227 -14.74 27.30 9.30
C ARG A 227 -13.64 26.41 8.72
N ILE A 228 -13.56 25.19 9.23
CA ILE A 228 -12.42 24.29 9.04
C ILE A 228 -12.79 23.06 8.20
N SER A 229 -11.90 22.66 7.30
CA SER A 229 -11.95 21.36 6.59
C SER A 229 -10.53 20.84 6.38
N LEU A 230 -10.38 19.70 5.67
CA LEU A 230 -9.07 19.05 5.42
C LEU A 230 -8.35 18.67 6.74
N HIS A 231 -9.09 18.43 7.81
CA HIS A 231 -8.55 18.01 9.11
C HIS A 231 -8.68 16.49 9.28
N SER A 232 -7.97 15.94 10.27
CA SER A 232 -8.16 14.57 10.73
C SER A 232 -9.10 14.51 11.93
N LEU A 233 -10.00 13.52 11.96
CA LEU A 233 -10.85 13.24 13.11
C LEU A 233 -10.42 11.93 13.78
N VAL A 234 -10.21 11.94 15.09
CA VAL A 234 -9.78 10.76 15.86
C VAL A 234 -10.61 10.60 17.12
N ALA A 235 -11.08 9.39 17.38
CA ALA A 235 -11.83 9.08 18.60
C ALA A 235 -10.89 8.69 19.75
N LEU A 236 -11.25 9.06 20.97
CA LEU A 236 -10.53 8.72 22.20
C LEU A 236 -11.33 7.72 23.05
N GLU A 237 -10.68 6.99 23.97
CA GLU A 237 -11.33 5.98 24.80
C GLU A 237 -12.37 6.58 25.76
N ASN A 238 -12.17 7.83 26.16
CA ASN A 238 -13.11 8.59 26.99
C ASN A 238 -14.35 9.10 26.22
N GLN A 239 -14.59 8.60 25.01
CA GLN A 239 -15.71 8.95 24.13
C GLN A 239 -15.71 10.40 23.58
N SER A 240 -14.64 11.15 23.81
CA SER A 240 -14.40 12.43 23.13
C SER A 240 -13.81 12.21 21.73
N MET A 241 -13.80 13.27 20.94
CA MET A 241 -13.25 13.25 19.58
C MET A 241 -12.27 14.41 19.42
N LEU A 242 -11.16 14.16 18.73
CA LEU A 242 -10.21 15.17 18.33
C LEU A 242 -10.39 15.58 16.87
N LEU A 243 -10.13 16.85 16.62
CA LEU A 243 -9.92 17.45 15.31
C LEU A 243 -8.49 17.97 15.26
N ILE A 244 -7.70 17.51 14.30
CA ILE A 244 -6.26 17.78 14.20
C ILE A 244 -5.95 18.46 12.87
N GLY A 245 -5.33 19.65 12.94
CA GLY A 245 -4.89 20.41 11.77
C GLY A 245 -6.05 20.94 10.92
N GLY A 246 -5.82 21.09 9.62
CA GLY A 246 -6.80 21.53 8.64
C GLY A 246 -6.56 22.95 8.12
N VAL A 247 -7.50 23.46 7.33
CA VAL A 247 -7.46 24.80 6.75
C VAL A 247 -8.66 25.59 7.26
N ASP A 248 -8.41 26.78 7.84
CA ASP A 248 -9.45 27.72 8.24
C ASP A 248 -9.79 28.66 7.08
N TYR A 249 -10.89 28.34 6.40
CA TYR A 249 -11.41 29.13 5.29
C TYR A 249 -12.05 30.43 5.77
N GLY A 250 -12.42 30.55 7.04
CA GLY A 250 -12.96 31.78 7.62
C GLY A 250 -11.90 32.87 7.81
N ASN A 251 -10.62 32.48 7.83
CA ASN A 251 -9.50 33.36 8.11
C ASN A 251 -8.40 33.22 7.04
N GLY A 252 -8.76 33.55 5.79
CA GLY A 252 -7.80 33.65 4.69
C GLY A 252 -7.13 32.33 4.28
N ASN A 253 -7.83 31.21 4.43
CA ASN A 253 -7.34 29.86 4.10
C ASN A 253 -6.04 29.51 4.85
N SER A 254 -5.97 29.87 6.14
CA SER A 254 -4.78 29.63 6.95
C SER A 254 -4.68 28.17 7.37
N VAL A 255 -3.52 27.55 7.11
CA VAL A 255 -3.21 26.19 7.58
C VAL A 255 -3.09 26.19 9.10
N GLN A 256 -3.72 25.24 9.76
CA GLN A 256 -3.85 25.19 11.22
C GLN A 256 -2.90 24.16 11.83
N SER A 257 -2.35 24.48 13.00
CA SER A 257 -1.69 23.53 13.90
C SER A 257 -2.61 23.04 15.02
N GLY A 258 -3.73 23.73 15.28
CA GLY A 258 -4.59 23.47 16.43
C GLY A 258 -5.07 22.02 16.55
N ILE A 259 -5.05 21.52 17.79
CA ILE A 259 -5.64 20.24 18.21
C ILE A 259 -6.86 20.57 19.06
N TRP A 260 -8.04 20.31 18.51
CA TRP A 260 -9.32 20.62 19.12
C TRP A 260 -9.97 19.34 19.65
N GLN A 261 -10.55 19.41 20.83
CA GLN A 261 -11.31 18.31 21.44
C GLN A 261 -12.78 18.69 21.57
N LEU A 262 -13.64 17.84 21.02
CA LEU A 262 -15.08 17.84 21.32
C LEU A 262 -15.32 16.89 22.50
N LYS A 263 -15.64 17.47 23.66
CA LYS A 263 -15.95 16.73 24.89
C LYS A 263 -17.14 17.39 25.58
N ASP A 264 -18.09 16.59 26.02
CA ASP A 264 -19.32 17.08 26.67
C ASP A 264 -20.01 18.22 25.89
N GLU A 265 -20.10 18.08 24.56
CA GLU A 265 -20.70 19.08 23.64
C GLU A 265 -20.01 20.46 23.68
N ASN A 266 -18.72 20.48 24.04
CA ASN A 266 -17.90 21.68 24.01
C ASN A 266 -16.63 21.44 23.20
N TRP A 267 -16.33 22.37 22.29
CA TRP A 267 -15.07 22.43 21.57
C TRP A 267 -14.04 23.20 22.38
N ASN A 268 -12.89 22.59 22.64
CA ASN A 268 -11.76 23.23 23.31
C ASN A 268 -10.47 22.96 22.54
N GLU A 269 -9.65 23.98 22.35
CA GLU A 269 -8.29 23.81 21.84
C GLU A 269 -7.40 23.31 22.98
N ILE A 270 -6.85 22.10 22.83
CA ILE A 270 -6.09 21.41 23.90
C ILE A 270 -4.59 21.38 23.62
N GLY A 271 -4.16 21.81 22.44
CA GLY A 271 -2.75 21.87 22.06
C GLY A 271 -2.58 22.23 20.59
N GLU A 272 -1.34 22.12 20.11
CA GLU A 272 -0.97 22.40 18.73
C GLU A 272 0.00 21.33 18.22
N LEU A 273 -0.11 20.99 16.94
CA LEU A 273 0.94 20.34 16.18
C LEU A 273 2.20 21.23 16.16
N LEU A 274 3.38 20.61 16.15
CA LEU A 274 4.66 21.29 16.00
C LEU A 274 4.78 22.02 14.66
N GLN A 275 4.14 21.46 13.63
CA GLN A 275 4.06 22.05 12.30
C GLN A 275 2.60 22.05 11.85
N ALA A 276 2.11 23.20 11.40
CA ALA A 276 0.76 23.34 10.86
C ALA A 276 0.62 22.49 9.59
N ASP A 277 -0.49 21.76 9.48
CA ASP A 277 -0.71 20.83 8.38
C ASP A 277 -2.19 20.61 8.09
N HIS A 278 -2.50 20.03 6.94
CA HIS A 278 -3.85 19.67 6.52
C HIS A 278 -3.80 18.46 5.59
N SER A 279 -4.95 17.85 5.34
CA SER A 279 -5.08 16.59 4.58
C SER A 279 -4.27 15.43 5.15
N GLY A 280 -3.83 15.53 6.40
CA GLY A 280 -3.11 14.48 7.10
C GLY A 280 -3.98 13.28 7.40
N SER A 281 -3.31 12.17 7.72
CA SER A 281 -3.95 10.97 8.24
C SER A 281 -3.50 10.74 9.67
N ALA A 282 -4.44 10.37 10.54
CA ALA A 282 -4.18 10.14 11.95
C ALA A 282 -4.66 8.75 12.37
N ILE A 283 -3.88 8.09 13.23
CA ILE A 283 -4.25 6.78 13.78
C ILE A 283 -3.93 6.71 15.28
N TYR A 284 -4.87 6.17 16.06
CA TYR A 284 -4.72 6.01 17.51
C TYR A 284 -4.29 4.58 17.86
N ILE A 285 -3.12 4.45 18.50
CA ILE A 285 -2.51 3.18 18.89
C ILE A 285 -1.86 3.34 20.25
N GLY A 286 -2.26 2.53 21.24
CA GLY A 286 -1.56 2.45 22.53
C GLY A 286 -1.40 3.79 23.26
N ARG A 287 -2.46 4.62 23.32
CA ARG A 287 -2.46 5.97 23.90
C ARG A 287 -1.58 7.00 23.19
N SER A 288 -1.18 6.70 21.96
CA SER A 288 -0.50 7.63 21.07
C SER A 288 -1.32 7.84 19.81
N ILE A 289 -1.45 9.08 19.37
CA ILE A 289 -1.94 9.39 18.02
C ILE A 289 -0.75 9.68 17.14
N TYR A 290 -0.68 8.98 16.01
CA TYR A 290 0.32 9.19 14.98
C TYR A 290 -0.31 9.98 13.85
N TYR A 291 0.19 11.19 13.62
CA TYR A 291 -0.26 12.10 12.59
C TYR A 291 0.78 12.20 11.47
N PHE A 292 0.35 11.89 10.25
CA PHE A 292 1.17 11.92 9.04
C PHE A 292 0.76 13.13 8.22
N GLY A 293 1.59 14.17 8.27
CA GLY A 293 1.35 15.44 7.61
C GLY A 293 1.91 15.49 6.19
N PRO A 294 1.10 15.62 5.12
CA PRO A 294 1.59 15.63 3.75
C PRO A 294 2.26 16.97 3.37
N VAL A 295 1.83 18.09 3.99
CA VAL A 295 2.33 19.42 3.62
C VAL A 295 3.59 19.78 4.40
N SER A 296 3.59 19.56 5.72
CA SER A 296 4.79 19.75 6.53
C SER A 296 5.82 18.64 6.32
N LYS A 297 5.38 17.48 5.80
CA LYS A 297 6.09 16.18 5.79
C LYS A 297 6.38 15.62 7.16
N ALA A 298 6.05 16.32 8.24
CA ALA A 298 6.33 15.87 9.60
C ALA A 298 5.44 14.67 9.96
N ILE A 299 6.06 13.67 10.60
CA ILE A 299 5.38 12.59 11.28
C ILE A 299 5.41 12.93 12.76
N GLN A 300 4.24 13.23 13.32
CA GLN A 300 4.11 13.73 14.68
C GLN A 300 3.35 12.73 15.55
N ARG A 301 3.84 12.49 16.76
CA ARG A 301 3.22 11.62 17.77
C ARG A 301 2.68 12.48 18.91
N LEU A 302 1.37 12.39 19.14
CA LEU A 302 0.68 13.02 20.26
C LEU A 302 0.51 11.97 21.35
N VAL A 303 1.02 12.24 22.54
CA VAL A 303 1.02 11.31 23.68
C VAL A 303 -0.05 11.72 24.68
N PHE A 304 -0.88 10.77 25.11
CA PHE A 304 -1.99 11.01 26.03
C PHE A 304 -1.82 10.29 27.37
N THR A 305 -2.41 10.87 28.42
CA THR A 305 -2.55 10.22 29.73
C THR A 305 -3.57 9.07 29.69
N GLU A 306 -3.69 8.32 30.79
CA GLU A 306 -4.77 7.34 30.97
C GLU A 306 -6.18 7.97 30.97
N THR A 307 -6.25 9.26 31.28
CA THR A 307 -7.50 10.05 31.29
C THR A 307 -7.75 10.77 29.96
N GLU A 308 -6.95 10.46 28.94
CA GLU A 308 -7.05 11.03 27.58
C GLU A 308 -6.79 12.55 27.56
N ASP A 309 -5.86 13.01 28.40
CA ASP A 309 -5.35 14.38 28.39
C ASP A 309 -4.03 14.41 27.60
N LEU A 310 -3.90 15.38 26.68
CA LEU A 310 -2.70 15.55 25.86
C LEU A 310 -1.50 15.95 26.74
N GLN A 311 -0.42 15.18 26.68
CA GLN A 311 0.83 15.44 27.41
C GLN A 311 1.87 16.15 26.55
N THR A 312 2.25 15.53 25.44
CA THR A 312 3.32 16.01 24.56
C THR A 312 2.97 15.77 23.09
N VAL A 313 3.58 16.58 22.23
CA VAL A 313 3.60 16.39 20.79
C VAL A 313 5.06 16.32 20.36
N GLU A 314 5.42 15.25 19.65
CA GLU A 314 6.80 14.92 19.31
C GLU A 314 6.91 14.69 17.80
N GLU A 315 7.94 15.24 17.15
CA GLU A 315 8.27 14.87 15.78
C GLU A 315 9.11 13.59 15.81
N ILE A 316 8.59 12.51 15.23
CA ILE A 316 9.26 11.19 15.20
C ILE A 316 9.90 10.88 13.85
N GLY A 317 9.75 11.76 12.86
CA GLY A 317 10.34 11.56 11.55
C GLY A 317 9.72 12.45 10.50
N ASN A 318 10.14 12.21 9.26
CA ASN A 318 9.62 12.91 8.09
C ASN A 318 9.21 11.91 7.03
N GLN A 319 8.18 12.24 6.26
CA GLN A 319 7.79 11.46 5.12
C GLN A 319 8.82 11.62 3.98
N PRO A 320 9.12 10.56 3.20
CA PRO A 320 10.26 10.51 2.28
C PRO A 320 10.12 11.36 1.00
N GLY A 321 8.96 11.97 0.72
CA GLY A 321 8.72 12.73 -0.51
C GLY A 321 7.80 13.94 -0.32
N ASP A 322 7.77 14.82 -1.34
CA ASP A 322 6.73 15.84 -1.48
C ASP A 322 5.42 15.17 -1.89
N TYR A 323 4.46 15.10 -0.97
CA TYR A 323 3.09 14.72 -1.27
C TYR A 323 2.37 15.98 -1.71
N TYR A 324 2.60 16.38 -2.96
CA TYR A 324 1.90 17.51 -3.56
C TYR A 324 0.38 17.28 -3.47
N TYR A 325 -0.33 18.16 -2.76
CA TYR A 325 -1.70 18.42 -3.16
C TYR A 325 -1.67 19.19 -4.48
N PRO A 326 -2.58 18.90 -5.42
CA PRO A 326 -2.86 19.81 -6.52
C PRO A 326 -3.32 21.11 -5.87
N SER A 327 -2.49 22.15 -5.95
CA SER A 327 -2.93 23.48 -5.61
C SER A 327 -4.18 23.78 -6.41
N ASP A 328 -5.24 24.21 -5.72
CA ASP A 328 -6.35 24.93 -6.30
C ASP A 328 -5.83 26.00 -7.27
N ASN A 329 -5.85 25.66 -8.55
CA ASN A 329 -6.18 26.56 -9.62
C ASN A 329 -7.21 25.79 -10.44
N ASP A 330 -8.47 26.13 -10.24
CA ASP A 330 -9.49 25.99 -11.26
C ASP A 330 -8.96 26.63 -12.54
N GLU A 331 -8.40 25.82 -13.43
CA GLU A 331 -8.52 26.00 -14.86
C GLU A 331 -8.32 24.63 -15.50
N LEU A 332 -9.40 24.14 -16.11
CA LEU A 332 -9.39 23.05 -17.07
C LEU A 332 -8.29 23.32 -18.11
N THR A 333 -7.17 22.60 -18.03
CA THR A 333 -6.31 22.41 -19.20
C THR A 333 -6.04 20.93 -19.39
N GLU A 334 -6.50 20.45 -20.54
CA GLU A 334 -6.16 19.19 -21.16
C GLU A 334 -4.64 18.96 -21.11
N GLU A 335 -4.16 17.98 -20.35
CA GLU A 335 -2.81 17.45 -20.51
C GLU A 335 -2.85 15.94 -20.75
N ASP A 336 -3.21 15.59 -21.97
CA ASP A 336 -2.79 14.35 -22.62
C ASP A 336 -2.15 14.66 -23.99
N SER A 337 -1.46 15.81 -24.09
CA SER A 337 -0.75 16.24 -25.31
C SER A 337 0.60 16.91 -24.98
N GLU A 338 1.54 16.18 -24.39
CA GLU A 338 2.94 16.61 -24.41
C GLU A 338 3.47 16.57 -25.85
N VAL A 339 3.63 17.75 -26.46
CA VAL A 339 4.32 17.92 -27.74
C VAL A 339 5.80 17.57 -27.54
N ARG A 340 6.26 16.47 -28.16
CA ARG A 340 7.66 16.05 -28.11
C ARG A 340 8.40 16.43 -29.38
N VAL A 341 9.59 17.02 -29.22
CA VAL A 341 10.39 17.56 -30.32
C VAL A 341 11.47 16.56 -30.74
N CYS A 342 11.64 16.37 -32.05
CA CYS A 342 12.72 15.56 -32.58
C CYS A 342 14.08 16.30 -32.49
N ASP A 343 14.96 15.81 -31.61
CA ASP A 343 16.33 16.33 -31.42
C ASP A 343 17.36 15.80 -32.43
N TRP A 344 16.90 15.23 -33.53
CA TRP A 344 17.78 14.93 -34.65
C TRP A 344 18.36 16.23 -35.22
N LYS A 345 19.68 16.26 -35.48
CA LYS A 345 20.37 17.46 -35.95
C LYS A 345 19.69 18.01 -37.22
N GLY A 346 19.09 19.20 -37.10
CA GLY A 346 18.40 19.90 -38.19
C GLY A 346 16.93 19.52 -38.42
N CYS A 347 16.30 18.71 -37.55
CA CYS A 347 14.89 18.33 -37.71
C CYS A 347 13.94 19.25 -36.93
N GLY A 348 13.97 19.23 -35.60
CA GLY A 348 13.12 20.09 -34.75
C GLY A 348 11.62 19.90 -34.96
N ALA A 349 11.17 18.74 -35.45
CA ALA A 349 9.76 18.49 -35.73
C ALA A 349 9.00 18.14 -34.44
N ASP A 350 7.84 18.76 -34.27
CA ASP A 350 6.91 18.53 -33.17
C ASP A 350 6.09 17.26 -33.42
N SER A 351 5.78 16.51 -32.36
CA SER A 351 4.97 15.29 -32.43
C SER A 351 4.00 15.26 -31.25
N SER A 352 2.74 14.90 -31.52
CA SER A 352 1.61 14.82 -30.56
C SER A 352 1.74 13.70 -29.51
N GLY A 353 2.95 13.18 -29.30
CA GLY A 353 3.24 12.12 -28.34
C GLY A 353 4.41 11.22 -28.76
N LEU A 354 4.79 10.31 -27.87
CA LEU A 354 5.94 9.42 -28.05
C LEU A 354 5.80 8.49 -29.26
N LYS A 355 4.58 7.99 -29.53
CA LYS A 355 4.30 7.08 -30.65
C LYS A 355 4.55 7.75 -32.00
N ASP A 356 4.17 9.02 -32.12
CA ASP A 356 4.35 9.79 -33.34
C ASP A 356 5.82 10.17 -33.53
N LEU A 357 6.52 10.52 -32.44
CA LEU A 357 7.96 10.79 -32.47
C LEU A 357 8.75 9.56 -32.94
N VAL A 358 8.45 8.37 -32.41
CA VAL A 358 9.11 7.11 -32.81
C VAL A 358 8.83 6.77 -34.27
N THR A 359 7.60 6.98 -34.72
CA THR A 359 7.19 6.75 -36.11
C THR A 359 7.89 7.73 -37.06
N HIS A 360 7.98 9.00 -36.67
CA HIS A 360 8.71 10.04 -37.39
C HIS A 360 10.20 9.69 -37.52
N VAL A 361 10.88 9.34 -36.42
CA VAL A 361 12.32 9.05 -36.43
C VAL A 361 12.64 7.83 -37.29
N ASN A 362 11.86 6.76 -37.16
CA ASN A 362 12.06 5.53 -37.93
C ASN A 362 11.78 5.71 -39.43
N SER A 363 10.87 6.61 -39.79
CA SER A 363 10.51 6.85 -41.19
C SER A 363 11.40 7.89 -41.86
N LYS A 364 11.83 8.95 -41.15
CA LYS A 364 12.57 10.08 -41.74
C LYS A 364 14.07 10.02 -41.54
N HIS A 365 14.56 9.47 -40.43
CA HIS A 365 15.98 9.59 -40.03
C HIS A 365 16.76 8.28 -40.07
N VAL A 366 16.10 7.14 -39.84
CA VAL A 366 16.72 5.82 -39.94
C VAL A 366 16.79 5.38 -41.41
N GLN A 367 17.59 6.11 -42.19
CA GLN A 367 17.81 5.92 -43.62
C GLN A 367 19.28 5.58 -43.92
N PRO A 368 19.55 4.78 -44.98
CA PRO A 368 20.91 4.45 -45.37
C PRO A 368 21.64 5.67 -45.92
N SER A 369 22.91 5.81 -45.55
CA SER A 369 23.85 6.79 -46.11
C SER A 369 24.35 6.34 -47.48
N ALA A 370 25.08 7.22 -48.19
CA ALA A 370 25.60 6.93 -49.54
C ALA A 370 26.42 5.63 -49.65
N ASN A 371 27.01 5.17 -48.54
CA ASN A 371 27.82 3.94 -48.47
C ASN A 371 27.04 2.71 -47.95
N GLY A 372 25.71 2.81 -47.80
CA GLY A 372 24.84 1.71 -47.31
C GLY A 372 24.79 1.54 -45.78
N GLY A 373 25.62 2.27 -45.02
CA GLY A 373 25.59 2.31 -43.55
C GLY A 373 24.55 3.29 -42.99
N PHE A 374 24.24 3.20 -41.70
CA PHE A 374 23.31 4.10 -41.00
C PHE A 374 24.06 4.95 -39.97
N ILE A 375 23.77 6.26 -39.88
CA ILE A 375 24.45 7.18 -38.94
C ILE A 375 23.43 7.88 -38.03
N CYS A 376 23.70 7.91 -36.72
CA CYS A 376 22.85 8.58 -35.75
C CYS A 376 23.32 10.02 -35.60
N LEU A 377 22.44 10.97 -35.88
CA LEU A 377 22.72 12.41 -35.76
C LEU A 377 21.89 13.08 -34.65
N TRP A 378 21.43 12.30 -33.66
CA TRP A 378 20.80 12.86 -32.47
C TRP A 378 21.76 13.81 -31.75
N LYS A 379 21.26 14.97 -31.30
CA LYS A 379 22.09 15.95 -30.56
C LYS A 379 22.81 15.26 -29.40
N ASN A 380 24.10 15.53 -29.26
CA ASN A 380 24.98 14.97 -28.22
C ASN A 380 25.06 13.43 -28.16
N CYS A 381 24.79 12.73 -29.27
CA CYS A 381 24.92 11.27 -29.30
C CYS A 381 26.37 10.80 -28.98
N PRO A 382 26.57 9.92 -27.97
CA PRO A 382 27.90 9.45 -27.56
C PRO A 382 28.69 8.73 -28.66
N ARG A 383 28.00 8.22 -29.69
CA ARG A 383 28.63 7.48 -30.81
C ARG A 383 29.37 8.38 -31.81
N LYS A 384 29.34 9.72 -31.65
CA LYS A 384 30.15 10.67 -32.45
C LYS A 384 30.18 10.34 -33.96
N GLN A 385 29.02 10.00 -34.54
CA GLN A 385 28.82 9.67 -35.96
C GLN A 385 29.46 8.37 -36.50
N ARG A 386 29.78 7.38 -35.65
CA ARG A 386 30.17 6.05 -36.12
C ARG A 386 29.01 5.27 -36.76
N GLU A 387 29.25 4.70 -37.93
CA GLU A 387 28.26 3.98 -38.74
C GLU A 387 27.77 2.66 -38.11
N PHE A 388 26.53 2.32 -38.42
CA PHE A 388 25.94 1.00 -38.22
C PHE A 388 25.86 0.29 -39.57
N ASN A 389 26.28 -0.97 -39.60
CA ASN A 389 26.26 -1.79 -40.82
C ASN A 389 24.89 -2.41 -41.15
N ALA A 390 23.88 -2.23 -40.29
CA ALA A 390 22.56 -2.79 -40.49
C ALA A 390 21.45 -1.91 -39.87
N ARG A 391 20.29 -1.84 -40.53
CA ARG A 391 19.15 -0.99 -40.15
C ARG A 391 18.65 -1.29 -38.74
N TYR A 392 18.48 -2.57 -38.41
CA TYR A 392 17.97 -2.97 -37.10
C TYR A 392 18.91 -2.56 -35.95
N LYS A 393 20.24 -2.54 -36.16
CA LYS A 393 21.20 -2.08 -35.15
C LYS A 393 21.08 -0.58 -34.89
N MET A 394 20.80 0.20 -35.94
CA MET A 394 20.46 1.61 -35.80
C MET A 394 19.15 1.78 -35.04
N GLN A 395 18.12 1.02 -35.37
CA GLN A 395 16.82 1.07 -34.67
C GLN A 395 16.96 0.73 -33.18
N ILE A 396 17.79 -0.27 -32.83
CA ILE A 396 18.09 -0.61 -31.44
C ILE A 396 18.81 0.55 -30.76
N HIS A 397 19.82 1.14 -31.39
CA HIS A 397 20.49 2.30 -30.84
C HIS A 397 19.55 3.51 -30.64
N MET A 398 18.59 3.70 -31.55
CA MET A 398 17.60 4.77 -31.41
C MET A 398 16.74 4.61 -30.16
N ARG A 399 16.60 3.41 -29.60
CA ARG A 399 15.91 3.16 -28.33
C ARG A 399 16.62 3.77 -27.13
N ILE A 400 17.91 4.11 -27.22
CA ILE A 400 18.61 4.85 -26.17
C ILE A 400 18.17 6.33 -26.17
N HIS A 401 17.81 6.85 -27.35
CA HIS A 401 17.31 8.22 -27.52
C HIS A 401 15.78 8.31 -27.37
N THR A 402 15.06 7.22 -27.64
CA THR A 402 13.59 7.16 -27.54
C THR A 402 13.06 6.40 -26.31
N GLN A 403 13.93 5.69 -25.55
CA GLN A 403 13.67 4.94 -24.30
C GLN A 403 12.71 3.72 -24.38
N VAL A 404 12.44 3.17 -25.56
CA VAL A 404 11.31 2.22 -25.80
C VAL A 404 11.75 0.75 -25.92
N ASN A 405 12.22 0.02 -24.90
CA ASN A 405 12.18 -1.48 -24.97
C ASN A 405 12.41 -2.18 -23.63
N LEU A 406 13.29 -1.65 -22.77
CA LEU A 406 13.47 -2.22 -21.43
C LEU A 406 12.21 -2.04 -20.58
N SER A 407 11.45 -0.97 -20.80
CA SER A 407 10.15 -0.73 -20.13
C SER A 407 9.04 -1.70 -20.54
N GLU A 408 9.18 -2.38 -21.69
CA GLU A 408 8.21 -3.39 -22.15
C GLU A 408 8.59 -4.79 -21.69
N LYS A 409 9.90 -5.09 -21.59
CA LYS A 409 10.42 -6.38 -21.13
C LYS A 409 10.57 -6.48 -19.61
N THR A 410 10.65 -5.33 -18.94
CA THR A 410 10.83 -5.25 -17.49
C THR A 410 9.71 -4.40 -16.91
N LYS A 411 9.40 -4.64 -15.65
CA LYS A 411 8.36 -3.91 -14.92
C LYS A 411 8.90 -2.59 -14.35
N PHE A 412 9.91 -1.98 -15.00
CA PHE A 412 10.55 -0.72 -14.60
C PHE A 412 10.18 0.42 -15.56
N SER A 413 9.95 1.61 -15.02
CA SER A 413 9.73 2.82 -15.81
C SER A 413 11.03 3.29 -16.49
N ALA A 414 10.91 4.08 -17.55
CA ALA A 414 12.07 4.63 -18.26
C ALA A 414 13.01 5.44 -17.36
N LYS A 415 12.46 6.12 -16.33
CA LYS A 415 13.23 6.91 -15.35
C LYS A 415 14.04 5.99 -14.42
N GLU A 416 13.46 4.89 -13.97
CA GLU A 416 14.13 3.90 -13.14
C GLU A 416 15.19 3.13 -13.93
N ILE A 417 14.88 2.73 -15.17
CA ILE A 417 15.84 2.11 -16.07
C ILE A 417 17.07 3.01 -16.22
N LYS A 418 16.87 4.33 -16.37
CA LYS A 418 17.96 5.31 -16.43
C LYS A 418 18.74 5.40 -15.11
N HIS A 419 18.05 5.35 -13.96
CA HIS A 419 18.70 5.37 -12.65
C HIS A 419 19.55 4.12 -12.41
N TRP A 420 18.97 2.94 -12.61
CA TRP A 420 19.67 1.65 -12.52
C TRP A 420 20.84 1.56 -13.49
N HIS A 421 20.68 2.05 -14.72
CA HIS A 421 21.76 2.10 -15.70
C HIS A 421 22.91 2.98 -15.20
N ASN A 422 22.62 4.15 -14.62
CA ASN A 422 23.66 5.02 -14.09
C ASN A 422 24.40 4.39 -12.90
N GLY A 423 23.68 3.69 -12.01
CA GLY A 423 24.30 2.92 -10.91
C GLY A 423 25.16 1.78 -11.43
N PHE A 424 24.62 0.96 -12.33
CA PHE A 424 25.33 -0.16 -12.95
C PHE A 424 26.60 0.29 -13.69
N MET A 425 26.56 1.40 -14.42
CA MET A 425 27.75 1.94 -15.09
C MET A 425 28.77 2.57 -14.13
N LYS A 426 28.35 3.01 -12.94
CA LYS A 426 29.25 3.51 -11.89
C LYS A 426 30.00 2.35 -11.24
N ASP A 427 29.30 1.26 -10.95
CA ASP A 427 29.85 0.10 -10.25
C ASP A 427 30.54 -0.89 -11.20
N CYS A 428 30.11 -0.93 -12.47
CA CYS A 428 30.66 -1.72 -13.56
C CYS A 428 30.95 -0.84 -14.80
N PRO A 429 32.07 -0.09 -14.82
CA PRO A 429 32.40 0.84 -15.92
C PRO A 429 32.59 0.19 -17.29
N THR A 430 32.82 -1.13 -17.31
CA THR A 430 32.93 -1.97 -18.51
C THR A 430 31.57 -2.29 -19.14
N GLY A 431 30.47 -2.04 -18.43
CA GLY A 431 29.11 -2.38 -18.85
C GLY A 431 28.75 -3.86 -18.71
N LYS A 432 29.62 -4.67 -18.08
CA LYS A 432 29.44 -6.10 -17.81
C LYS A 432 29.86 -6.41 -16.39
N LEU A 433 29.13 -7.29 -15.71
CA LEU A 433 29.44 -7.77 -14.36
C LEU A 433 29.98 -9.20 -14.41
N SER A 434 31.23 -9.39 -14.01
CA SER A 434 31.86 -10.72 -14.01
C SER A 434 31.46 -11.55 -12.78
N LYS A 435 31.56 -12.88 -12.90
CA LYS A 435 31.31 -13.80 -11.78
C LYS A 435 32.13 -13.47 -10.52
N GLY A 436 33.38 -13.06 -10.68
CA GLY A 436 34.25 -12.69 -9.56
C GLY A 436 33.80 -11.42 -8.84
N GLU A 437 33.27 -10.44 -9.58
CA GLU A 437 32.71 -9.21 -9.03
C GLU A 437 31.36 -9.47 -8.35
N PHE A 438 30.50 -10.28 -8.98
CA PHE A 438 29.22 -10.70 -8.42
C PHE A 438 29.39 -11.44 -7.08
N SER A 439 30.37 -12.34 -6.98
CA SER A 439 30.64 -13.06 -5.73
C SER A 439 31.09 -12.14 -4.59
N LYS A 440 31.81 -11.05 -4.88
CA LYS A 440 32.24 -10.08 -3.86
C LYS A 440 31.07 -9.38 -3.19
N ILE A 441 29.97 -9.15 -3.93
CA ILE A 441 28.74 -8.55 -3.40
C ILE A 441 28.20 -9.43 -2.27
N TYR A 442 28.07 -10.74 -2.51
CA TYR A 442 27.58 -11.67 -1.50
C TYR A 442 28.52 -11.80 -0.29
N THR A 443 29.84 -11.73 -0.48
CA THR A 443 30.81 -11.75 0.64
C THR A 443 30.64 -10.55 1.58
N GLN A 444 30.18 -9.39 1.07
CA GLN A 444 29.89 -8.22 1.92
C GLN A 444 28.67 -8.45 2.83
N PHE A 445 27.64 -9.14 2.33
CA PHE A 445 26.42 -9.43 3.10
C PHE A 445 26.58 -10.62 4.05
N PHE A 446 27.43 -11.60 3.70
CA PHE A 446 27.65 -12.82 4.48
C PHE A 446 29.14 -12.98 4.88
N PRO A 447 29.71 -12.04 5.64
CA PRO A 447 31.15 -12.04 5.94
C PRO A 447 31.61 -13.20 6.85
N LYS A 448 30.67 -13.92 7.47
CA LYS A 448 30.93 -15.03 8.41
C LYS A 448 30.70 -16.42 7.82
N GLY A 449 30.25 -16.51 6.56
CA GLY A 449 30.03 -17.76 5.83
C GLY A 449 30.76 -17.80 4.50
N ASP A 450 30.53 -18.85 3.73
CA ASP A 450 31.05 -19.00 2.36
C ASP A 450 29.91 -18.92 1.33
N PRO A 451 29.68 -17.74 0.72
CA PRO A 451 28.65 -17.57 -0.31
C PRO A 451 29.08 -18.06 -1.69
N THR A 452 30.32 -18.54 -1.88
CA THR A 452 30.91 -18.75 -3.22
C THR A 452 30.10 -19.71 -4.10
N ALA A 453 29.63 -20.82 -3.53
CA ALA A 453 28.83 -21.79 -4.25
C ALA A 453 27.44 -21.23 -4.60
N PHE A 454 26.81 -20.53 -3.66
CA PHE A 454 25.47 -19.96 -3.86
C PHE A 454 25.47 -18.78 -4.84
N SER A 455 26.46 -17.89 -4.76
CA SER A 455 26.61 -16.77 -5.68
C SER A 455 26.82 -17.24 -7.12
N GLN A 456 27.50 -18.38 -7.32
CA GLN A 456 27.64 -18.99 -8.62
C GLN A 456 26.29 -19.49 -9.17
N PHE A 457 25.46 -20.13 -8.36
CA PHE A 457 24.15 -20.61 -8.82
C PHE A 457 23.28 -19.44 -9.27
N VAL A 458 23.21 -18.38 -8.45
CA VAL A 458 22.45 -17.17 -8.81
C VAL A 458 23.03 -16.49 -10.06
N PHE A 459 24.36 -16.45 -10.20
CA PHE A 459 25.01 -15.89 -11.39
C PHE A 459 24.57 -16.61 -12.67
N ASN A 460 24.53 -17.94 -12.67
CA ASN A 460 24.13 -18.72 -13.84
C ASN A 460 22.66 -18.49 -14.24
N VAL A 461 21.79 -18.19 -13.27
CA VAL A 461 20.38 -17.85 -13.55
C VAL A 461 20.25 -16.44 -14.13
N PHE A 462 21.13 -15.51 -13.73
CA PHE A 462 21.16 -14.15 -14.25
C PHE A 462 21.81 -14.06 -15.64
N ASP A 463 22.82 -14.89 -15.93
CA ASP A 463 23.50 -14.98 -17.23
C ASP A 463 22.67 -15.80 -18.23
N ASP A 464 21.62 -15.18 -18.77
CA ASP A 464 20.64 -15.85 -19.64
C ASP A 464 21.25 -16.33 -20.97
N ASN A 465 22.27 -15.62 -21.47
CA ASN A 465 22.96 -15.96 -22.72
C ASN A 465 24.18 -16.89 -22.53
N GLY A 466 24.63 -17.09 -21.28
CA GLY A 466 25.73 -17.99 -20.93
C GLY A 466 27.13 -17.52 -21.36
N ASP A 467 27.32 -16.21 -21.57
CA ASP A 467 28.61 -15.65 -22.02
C ASP A 467 29.63 -15.47 -20.88
N GLY A 468 29.24 -15.82 -19.64
CA GLY A 468 30.07 -15.71 -18.45
C GLY A 468 30.12 -14.30 -17.86
N SER A 469 29.25 -13.40 -18.31
CA SER A 469 29.10 -12.03 -17.82
C SER A 469 27.63 -11.61 -17.79
N ILE A 470 27.23 -10.84 -16.78
CA ILE A 470 25.86 -10.30 -16.72
C ILE A 470 25.87 -8.90 -17.34
N GLU A 471 25.16 -8.72 -18.44
CA GLU A 471 24.92 -7.41 -19.05
C GLU A 471 23.81 -6.64 -18.33
N PHE A 472 23.74 -5.32 -18.54
CA PHE A 472 22.71 -4.48 -17.87
C PHE A 472 21.27 -4.95 -18.17
N GLU A 473 21.00 -5.43 -19.39
CA GLU A 473 19.67 -5.95 -19.76
C GLU A 473 19.32 -7.21 -18.96
N GLU A 474 20.25 -8.16 -18.84
CA GLU A 474 20.09 -9.41 -18.08
C GLU A 474 19.94 -9.14 -16.58
N PHE A 475 20.78 -8.27 -16.05
CA PHE A 475 20.68 -7.79 -14.67
C PHE A 475 19.29 -7.20 -14.40
N LEU A 476 18.80 -6.33 -15.28
CA LEU A 476 17.52 -5.64 -15.08
C LEU A 476 16.31 -6.56 -15.28
N GLN A 477 16.40 -7.55 -16.17
CA GLN A 477 15.36 -8.57 -16.35
C GLN A 477 15.29 -9.51 -15.15
N ALA A 478 16.43 -10.03 -14.69
CA ALA A 478 16.49 -10.86 -13.49
C ALA A 478 16.01 -10.09 -12.25
N LEU A 479 16.41 -8.82 -12.12
CA LEU A 479 15.90 -7.94 -11.07
C LEU A 479 14.38 -7.72 -11.23
N SER A 480 13.87 -7.55 -12.44
CA SER A 480 12.44 -7.36 -12.70
C SER A 480 11.61 -8.57 -12.28
N VAL A 481 12.10 -9.79 -12.46
CA VAL A 481 11.41 -11.02 -12.05
C VAL A 481 11.52 -11.23 -10.54
N THR A 482 12.73 -11.12 -9.98
CA THR A 482 12.97 -11.35 -8.55
C THR A 482 12.33 -10.29 -7.66
N SER A 483 12.29 -9.01 -8.09
CA SER A 483 11.66 -7.92 -7.33
C SER A 483 10.17 -7.75 -7.65
N ARG A 484 9.78 -7.71 -8.93
CA ARG A 484 8.41 -7.33 -9.39
C ARG A 484 7.64 -8.46 -10.09
N GLY A 485 8.18 -9.68 -10.15
CA GLY A 485 7.51 -10.82 -10.77
C GLY A 485 6.27 -11.30 -10.02
N LYS A 486 5.29 -11.78 -10.77
CA LYS A 486 4.14 -12.55 -10.24
C LYS A 486 4.63 -13.88 -9.66
N LEU A 487 3.78 -14.56 -8.88
CA LEU A 487 4.14 -15.83 -8.25
C LEU A 487 4.66 -16.84 -9.27
N ASP A 488 3.97 -17.02 -10.40
CA ASP A 488 4.39 -17.97 -11.44
C ASP A 488 5.77 -17.64 -12.03
N GLU A 489 6.05 -16.36 -12.28
CA GLU A 489 7.36 -15.91 -12.79
C GLU A 489 8.47 -16.12 -11.74
N LYS A 490 8.17 -15.91 -10.46
CA LYS A 490 9.10 -16.17 -9.35
C LYS A 490 9.31 -17.66 -9.11
N LEU A 491 8.27 -18.48 -9.28
CA LEU A 491 8.35 -19.94 -9.20
C LEU A 491 9.17 -20.49 -10.35
N GLU A 492 8.98 -19.99 -11.57
CA GLU A 492 9.79 -20.34 -12.73
C GLU A 492 11.25 -19.93 -12.52
N TRP A 493 11.49 -18.73 -12.02
CA TRP A 493 12.83 -18.26 -11.70
C TRP A 493 13.50 -19.08 -10.59
N ALA A 494 12.75 -19.42 -9.54
CA ALA A 494 13.22 -20.30 -8.48
C ALA A 494 13.50 -21.71 -9.02
N PHE A 495 12.67 -22.22 -9.93
CA PHE A 495 12.90 -23.50 -10.58
C PHE A 495 14.23 -23.50 -11.33
N ARG A 496 14.51 -22.48 -12.14
CA ARG A 496 15.80 -22.27 -12.82
C ARG A 496 16.99 -22.19 -11.86
N LEU A 497 16.80 -21.75 -10.62
CA LEU A 497 17.85 -21.75 -9.60
C LEU A 497 18.14 -23.14 -9.03
N TYR A 498 17.11 -24.00 -8.92
CA TYR A 498 17.24 -25.34 -8.37
C TYR A 498 17.60 -26.41 -9.42
N ASP A 499 17.22 -26.21 -10.68
CA ASP A 499 17.59 -27.02 -11.84
C ASP A 499 18.97 -26.59 -12.35
N LEU A 500 20.02 -27.30 -11.93
CA LEU A 500 21.40 -26.88 -12.15
C LEU A 500 21.91 -27.24 -13.54
N ASP A 501 21.36 -28.29 -14.15
CA ASP A 501 21.72 -28.74 -15.50
C ASP A 501 20.73 -28.28 -16.58
N ASN A 502 19.66 -27.57 -16.20
CA ASN A 502 18.60 -27.06 -17.06
C ASN A 502 17.90 -28.19 -17.85
N ASP A 503 17.77 -29.37 -17.25
CA ASP A 503 17.07 -30.50 -17.89
C ASP A 503 15.53 -30.43 -17.74
N GLY A 504 15.03 -29.41 -17.04
CA GLY A 504 13.61 -29.18 -16.78
C GLY A 504 13.08 -30.00 -15.60
N THR A 505 13.95 -30.62 -14.81
CA THR A 505 13.61 -31.39 -13.61
C THR A 505 14.52 -31.02 -12.44
N ILE A 506 14.02 -31.13 -11.21
CA ILE A 506 14.86 -30.90 -10.01
C ILE A 506 15.13 -32.24 -9.34
N THR A 507 16.35 -32.72 -9.47
CA THR A 507 16.79 -33.95 -8.83
C THR A 507 17.15 -33.73 -7.36
N ARG A 508 17.16 -34.82 -6.59
CA ARG A 508 17.60 -34.79 -5.18
C ARG A 508 19.04 -34.27 -5.04
N LYS A 509 19.91 -34.57 -6.00
CA LYS A 509 21.32 -34.17 -5.97
C LYS A 509 21.45 -32.66 -6.12
N GLU A 510 20.71 -32.06 -7.03
CA GLU A 510 20.73 -30.62 -7.27
C GLU A 510 20.15 -29.86 -6.09
N MET A 511 19.03 -30.34 -5.54
CA MET A 511 18.47 -29.74 -4.32
C MET A 511 19.43 -29.86 -3.13
N THR A 512 20.15 -30.98 -2.98
CA THR A 512 21.21 -31.10 -1.96
C THR A 512 22.31 -30.06 -2.18
N ALA A 513 22.79 -29.87 -3.42
CA ALA A 513 23.84 -28.89 -3.71
C ALA A 513 23.43 -27.45 -3.36
N ILE A 514 22.20 -27.04 -3.67
CA ILE A 514 21.67 -25.73 -3.29
C ILE A 514 21.57 -25.58 -1.76
N VAL A 515 21.00 -26.58 -1.07
CA VAL A 515 20.84 -26.52 0.40
C VAL A 515 22.19 -26.49 1.09
N GLU A 516 23.18 -27.27 0.64
CA GLU A 516 24.55 -27.23 1.18
C GLU A 516 25.22 -25.87 0.98
N ALA A 517 25.01 -25.23 -0.18
CA ALA A 517 25.52 -23.88 -0.44
C ALA A 517 24.87 -22.83 0.48
N ILE A 518 23.56 -22.93 0.75
CA ILE A 518 22.87 -22.05 1.71
C ILE A 518 23.41 -22.24 3.12
N PHE A 519 23.62 -23.49 3.56
CA PHE A 519 24.18 -23.77 4.89
C PHE A 519 25.61 -23.24 5.05
N SER A 520 26.42 -23.36 4.00
CA SER A 520 27.79 -22.79 3.97
C SER A 520 27.77 -21.26 4.03
N MET A 521 26.78 -20.63 3.39
CA MET A 521 26.64 -19.16 3.35
C MET A 521 26.22 -18.53 4.69
N VAL A 522 25.39 -19.20 5.50
CA VAL A 522 24.81 -18.63 6.74
C VAL A 522 25.74 -18.72 7.96
N GLY A 523 26.73 -19.63 7.95
CA GLY A 523 27.73 -19.76 9.02
C GLY A 523 27.21 -20.39 10.33
N GLU A 524 28.12 -20.70 11.26
CA GLU A 524 27.83 -21.61 12.39
C GLU A 524 27.01 -21.00 13.55
N ASN A 525 26.82 -19.69 13.61
CA ASN A 525 26.20 -19.01 14.77
C ASN A 525 24.66 -18.97 14.75
N GLU A 526 24.02 -19.50 13.70
CA GLU A 526 22.55 -19.63 13.60
C GLU A 526 22.06 -21.08 13.45
N LYS A 527 22.90 -22.07 13.78
CA LYS A 527 22.47 -23.48 13.87
C LYS A 527 21.57 -23.69 15.11
N LYS A 528 20.37 -23.11 15.12
CA LYS A 528 19.33 -23.35 16.13
C LYS A 528 18.55 -24.66 15.90
N GLU A 529 18.72 -25.31 14.75
CA GLU A 529 18.08 -26.59 14.44
C GLU A 529 19.11 -27.69 14.14
N SER A 530 18.90 -28.87 14.71
CA SER A 530 19.73 -30.07 14.54
C SER A 530 19.55 -30.77 13.18
N CYS A 531 19.05 -30.08 12.15
CA CYS A 531 18.67 -30.70 10.88
C CYS A 531 19.81 -30.56 9.87
N THR A 532 20.39 -31.67 9.45
CA THR A 532 21.39 -31.71 8.38
C THR A 532 20.79 -31.26 7.03
N PRO A 533 21.59 -30.74 6.08
CA PRO A 533 21.14 -30.45 4.71
C PRO A 533 20.35 -31.62 4.10
N GLN A 534 20.86 -32.84 4.27
CA GLN A 534 20.26 -34.05 3.73
C GLN A 534 18.88 -34.35 4.34
N GLU A 535 18.70 -34.17 5.65
CA GLU A 535 17.40 -34.32 6.31
C GLU A 535 16.41 -33.25 5.86
N ARG A 536 16.88 -32.03 5.58
CA ARG A 536 16.04 -30.94 5.07
C ARG A 536 15.54 -31.24 3.66
N VAL A 537 16.42 -31.70 2.78
CA VAL A 537 16.08 -32.18 1.43
C VAL A 537 15.08 -33.33 1.51
N ASN A 538 15.29 -34.30 2.41
CA ASN A 538 14.36 -35.42 2.61
C ASN A 538 12.96 -34.96 2.99
N LYS A 539 12.84 -33.99 3.92
CA LYS A 539 11.55 -33.40 4.32
C LYS A 539 10.86 -32.66 3.17
N ILE A 540 11.61 -31.92 2.35
CA ILE A 540 11.08 -31.18 1.20
C ILE A 540 10.52 -32.16 0.17
N PHE A 541 11.31 -33.16 -0.25
CA PHE A 541 10.84 -34.18 -1.19
C PHE A 541 9.64 -34.97 -0.65
N ALA A 542 9.59 -35.29 0.65
CA ALA A 542 8.45 -35.98 1.25
C ALA A 542 7.14 -35.15 1.20
N ARG A 543 7.23 -33.82 1.30
CA ARG A 543 6.07 -32.92 1.16
C ARG A 543 5.63 -32.76 -0.29
N ILE A 544 6.57 -32.61 -1.22
CA ILE A 544 6.28 -32.47 -2.66
C ILE A 544 5.66 -33.75 -3.23
N VAL A 545 6.13 -34.93 -2.81
CA VAL A 545 5.55 -36.22 -3.21
C VAL A 545 4.17 -36.49 -2.55
N ASN A 546 3.90 -35.92 -1.38
CA ASN A 546 2.54 -35.97 -0.80
C ASN A 546 1.56 -35.02 -1.50
N LEU A 547 2.05 -33.91 -2.09
CA LEU A 547 1.23 -33.02 -2.92
C LEU A 547 0.84 -33.66 -4.26
N SER A 548 1.71 -34.47 -4.88
CA SER A 548 1.37 -35.21 -6.10
C SER A 548 0.36 -36.34 -5.87
N LYS A 549 0.18 -36.80 -4.63
CA LYS A 549 -0.96 -37.69 -4.26
C LYS A 549 -2.32 -36.97 -4.20
N PHE A 550 -2.34 -35.64 -4.18
CA PHE A 550 -3.56 -34.83 -4.18
C PHE A 550 -3.93 -34.25 -5.57
N LEU A 551 -3.07 -34.43 -6.58
CA LEU A 551 -3.34 -34.05 -7.96
C LEU A 551 -3.11 -35.23 -8.89
N SER A 552 -4.03 -36.18 -8.86
CA SER A 552 -4.34 -36.99 -10.04
C SER A 552 -5.38 -36.23 -10.87
N LEU A 553 -4.92 -35.42 -11.81
CA LEU A 553 -5.67 -35.14 -13.03
C LEU A 553 -4.81 -35.69 -14.17
N ASN A 554 -5.42 -36.58 -14.94
CA ASN A 554 -4.81 -37.40 -16.00
C ASN A 554 -3.92 -36.62 -16.97
#